data_AF-A0A950DHB9-F1
#
_entry.id   AF-A0A950DHB9-F1
#
_cell.length_a   1.000
_cell.length_b   1.000
_cell.length_c   1.000
_cell.angle_alpha   90.00
_cell.angle_beta   90.00
_cell.angle_gamma   90.00
#
_symmetry.space_group_name_H-M   'P 1'
#
loop_
_entity.id
_entity.type
_entity.pdbx_description
1 polymer ?
#
loop_
_entity_poly.entity_id
_entity_poly.type
_entity_poly.pdbx_seq_one_letter_code
_entity_poly.pdbx_strand_id
1 'polypeptide(L)'
;MCRNIKTLFNFEPPVTSEEVRAASLQFVRKISGFNKPSKSNEQAFQRAVDNIAHVAADLLHSLETTAPPKNREEEAAKARARAAERFGSP
;
A
#
# COMPACT_ATOMS: atom_id res chain seq x y z
N MET A 1 -9.17 -4.54 10.67
CA MET A 1 -8.18 -4.96 9.66
C MET A 1 -7.74 -3.78 8.82
N CYS A 2 -6.50 -3.79 8.32
CA CYS A 2 -5.91 -2.79 7.43
C CYS A 2 -6.56 -2.83 6.03
N ARG A 3 -7.86 -2.53 5.94
CA ARG A 3 -8.70 -2.67 4.75
C ARG A 3 -8.20 -1.86 3.53
N ASN A 4 -7.28 -0.91 3.76
CA ASN A 4 -6.70 -0.03 2.75
C ASN A 4 -5.24 -0.35 2.38
N ILE A 5 -4.57 -1.31 3.02
CA ILE A 5 -3.20 -1.70 2.64
C ILE A 5 -3.32 -2.76 1.54
N LYS A 6 -2.89 -2.42 0.32
CA LYS A 6 -2.92 -3.30 -0.86
C LYS A 6 -1.66 -4.15 -0.92
N THR A 7 -1.77 -5.34 -1.53
CA THR A 7 -0.60 -6.15 -1.91
C THR A 7 0.19 -5.42 -2.99
N LEU A 8 1.52 -5.34 -2.82
CA LEU A 8 2.43 -4.66 -3.75
C LEU A 8 3.40 -5.60 -4.47
N PHE A 9 3.51 -6.85 -4.02
CA PHE A 9 4.44 -7.83 -4.59
C PHE A 9 3.91 -8.46 -5.89
N ASN A 10 4.84 -8.77 -6.80
CA ASN A 10 4.62 -9.49 -8.06
C ASN A 10 3.66 -8.79 -9.04
N PHE A 11 3.96 -7.53 -9.38
CA PHE A 11 3.21 -6.75 -10.37
C PHE A 11 4.08 -6.34 -11.56
N GLU A 12 3.46 -6.25 -12.74
CA GLU A 12 4.03 -5.65 -13.95
C GLU A 12 3.13 -4.46 -14.38
N PRO A 13 3.69 -3.23 -14.47
CA PRO A 13 5.05 -2.84 -14.12
C PRO A 13 5.34 -2.93 -12.61
N PRO A 14 6.62 -3.04 -12.19
CA PRO A 14 7.01 -3.13 -10.78
C PRO A 14 6.45 -2.02 -9.89
N VAL A 15 6.45 -2.26 -8.58
CA VAL A 15 6.06 -1.28 -7.55
C VAL A 15 6.92 -0.03 -7.58
N THR A 16 6.27 1.14 -7.56
CA THR A 16 6.99 2.42 -7.47
C THR A 16 7.28 2.76 -6.01
N SER A 17 8.32 3.54 -5.78
CA SER A 17 8.67 4.05 -4.44
C SER A 17 7.52 4.84 -3.80
N GLU A 18 6.74 5.57 -4.60
CA GLU A 18 5.56 6.31 -4.14
C GLU A 18 4.46 5.38 -3.61
N GLU A 19 4.20 4.25 -4.28
CA GLU A 19 3.22 3.26 -3.82
C GLU A 19 3.65 2.60 -2.51
N VAL A 20 4.94 2.28 -2.38
CA VAL A 20 5.52 1.73 -1.14
C VAL A 20 5.41 2.75 -0.01
N ARG A 21 5.73 4.03 -0.28
CA ARG A 21 5.58 5.11 0.70
C ARG A 21 4.13 5.34 1.09
N ALA A 22 3.20 5.27 0.15
CA ALA A 22 1.76 5.39 0.41
C ALA A 22 1.24 4.25 1.30
N ALA A 23 1.68 3.01 1.06
CA ALA A 23 1.33 1.87 1.92
C ALA A 23 1.91 2.04 3.33
N SER A 24 3.16 2.50 3.44
CA SER A 24 3.84 2.78 4.70
C SER A 24 3.12 3.88 5.49
N LEU A 25 2.64 4.93 4.83
CA LEU A 25 1.80 5.96 5.43
C LEU A 25 0.52 5.35 6.04
N GLN A 26 -0.19 4.48 5.32
CA GLN A 26 -1.40 3.84 5.84
C GLN A 26 -1.10 2.95 7.05
N PHE A 27 0.04 2.25 7.06
CA PHE A 27 0.49 1.47 8.21
C PHE A 27 0.74 2.38 9.42
N VAL A 28 1.50 3.46 9.26
CA VAL A 28 1.79 4.39 10.37
C VAL A 28 0.52 5.05 10.90
N ARG A 29 -0.40 5.47 10.02
CA ARG A 29 -1.73 5.97 10.43
C ARG A 29 -2.49 4.95 11.26
N LYS A 30 -2.45 3.68 10.84
CA LYS A 30 -3.16 2.60 11.54
C LYS A 30 -2.60 2.34 12.93
N ILE A 31 -1.28 2.33 13.10
CA ILE A 31 -0.63 2.06 14.39
C ILE A 31 -0.73 3.27 15.32
N SER A 32 -0.49 4.48 14.81
CA SER A 32 -0.54 5.71 15.61
C SER A 32 -1.97 6.16 15.96
N GLY A 33 -2.97 5.77 15.16
CA GLY A 33 -4.32 6.32 15.24
C GLY A 33 -4.46 7.73 14.67
N PHE A 34 -3.38 8.32 14.12
CA PHE A 34 -3.41 9.66 13.55
C PHE A 34 -3.68 9.61 12.05
N ASN A 35 -4.72 10.30 11.58
CA ASN A 35 -4.85 10.61 10.15
C ASN A 35 -3.94 11.78 9.73
N LYS A 36 -3.81 12.76 10.64
CA LYS A 36 -2.90 13.90 10.55
C LYS A 36 -2.22 14.06 11.92
N PRO A 37 -0.89 13.98 12.01
CA PRO A 37 -0.20 14.16 13.29
C PRO A 37 -0.31 15.61 13.77
N SER A 38 -0.17 15.83 15.09
CA SER A 38 0.04 17.17 15.64
C SER A 38 1.39 17.74 15.18
N LYS A 39 1.56 19.07 15.25
CA LYS A 39 2.85 19.72 14.94
C LYS A 39 4.02 19.10 15.73
N SER A 40 3.79 18.76 17.01
CA SER A 40 4.81 18.13 17.86
C SER A 40 5.22 16.72 17.39
N ASN A 41 4.29 15.97 16.80
CA ASN A 41 4.51 14.58 16.40
C ASN A 41 4.85 14.44 14.90
N GLU A 42 4.74 15.51 14.12
CA GLU A 42 4.90 15.49 12.66
C GLU A 42 6.25 14.90 12.24
N GLN A 43 7.34 15.33 12.87
CA GLN A 43 8.67 14.85 12.54
C GLN A 43 8.84 13.35 12.86
N ALA A 44 8.32 12.88 14.00
CA ALA A 44 8.37 11.46 14.37
C ALA A 44 7.51 10.62 13.43
N PHE A 45 6.33 11.12 13.06
CA PHE A 45 5.41 10.47 12.15
C PHE A 45 6.02 10.31 10.75
N GLN A 46 6.58 11.39 10.17
CA GLN A 46 7.20 11.32 8.83
C GLN A 46 8.41 10.39 8.80
N ARG A 47 9.29 10.47 9.81
CA ARG A 47 10.43 9.53 9.92
C ARG A 47 9.99 8.08 9.97
N ALA A 48 8.92 7.77 10.70
CA ALA A 48 8.39 6.40 10.73
C ALA A 48 7.89 5.95 9.35
N VAL A 49 7.22 6.84 8.61
CA VAL A 49 6.75 6.54 7.24
C VAL A 49 7.94 6.24 6.33
N ASP A 50 8.98 7.07 6.35
CA ASP A 50 10.13 6.92 5.45
C ASP A 50 10.95 5.67 5.79
N ASN A 51 11.18 5.38 7.08
CA ASN A 51 11.90 4.17 7.51
C ASN A 51 11.16 2.89 7.12
N ILE A 52 9.84 2.88 7.29
CA ILE A 52 9.01 1.72 6.91
C ILE A 52 8.98 1.57 5.40
N ALA A 53 8.94 2.67 4.65
CA ALA A 53 9.02 2.62 3.19
C ALA A 53 10.33 2.00 2.71
N HIS A 54 11.45 2.35 3.33
CA HIS A 54 12.75 1.75 3.04
C HIS A 54 12.75 0.24 3.29
N VAL A 55 12.38 -0.19 4.51
CA VAL A 55 12.35 -1.62 4.87
C VAL A 55 11.38 -2.41 3.99
N ALA A 56 10.23 -1.82 3.65
CA ALA A 56 9.25 -2.45 2.77
C ALA A 56 9.77 -2.58 1.33
N ALA A 57 10.52 -1.59 0.81
CA ALA A 57 11.14 -1.67 -0.50
C ALA A 57 12.20 -2.78 -0.54
N ASP A 58 13.05 -2.86 0.48
CA ASP A 58 14.07 -3.92 0.60
C ASP A 58 13.40 -5.30 0.64
N LEU A 59 12.33 -5.45 1.43
CA LEU A 59 11.53 -6.67 1.46
C LEU A 59 11.01 -7.02 0.06
N LEU A 60 10.35 -6.09 -0.63
CA LEU A 60 9.77 -6.34 -1.95
C LEU A 60 10.82 -6.73 -2.99
N HIS A 61 12.04 -6.18 -2.89
CA HIS A 61 13.15 -6.55 -3.76
C HIS A 61 13.72 -7.94 -3.45
N SER A 62 13.68 -8.36 -2.18
CA SER A 62 14.19 -9.67 -1.73
C SER A 62 13.23 -10.85 -1.96
N LEU A 63 11.95 -10.57 -2.24
CA LEU A 63 10.95 -11.62 -2.42
C LEU A 63 11.05 -12.24 -3.82
N GLU A 64 11.06 -13.57 -3.88
CA GLU A 64 11.08 -14.35 -5.11
C GLU A 64 9.77 -15.12 -5.31
N THR A 65 9.37 -15.32 -6.57
CA THR A 65 8.23 -16.15 -6.90
C THR A 65 8.33 -16.73 -8.30
N THR A 66 7.74 -17.91 -8.50
CA THR A 66 7.56 -18.54 -9.81
C THR A 66 6.21 -18.22 -10.45
N ALA A 67 5.32 -17.52 -9.72
CA ALA A 67 4.01 -17.15 -10.22
C ALA A 67 4.10 -16.01 -11.25
N PRO A 68 3.28 -16.02 -12.32
CA PRO A 68 3.27 -14.93 -13.29
C PRO A 68 2.91 -13.59 -12.62
N PRO A 69 3.50 -12.46 -13.06
CA PRO A 69 3.22 -11.16 -12.50
C PRO A 69 1.78 -10.73 -12.75
N LYS A 70 1.23 -9.97 -11.82
CA LYS A 70 -0.14 -9.43 -11.90
C LYS A 70 -0.13 -8.08 -12.60
N ASN A 71 -1.15 -7.83 -13.43
CA ASN A 71 -1.38 -6.51 -13.99
C ASN A 71 -2.23 -5.66 -13.03
N ARG A 72 -1.79 -4.44 -12.72
CA ARG A 72 -2.50 -3.53 -11.80
C ARG A 72 -3.88 -3.10 -12.32
N GLU A 73 -3.98 -2.80 -13.61
CA GLU A 73 -5.23 -2.34 -14.23
C GLU A 73 -6.28 -3.44 -14.22
N GLU A 74 -5.87 -4.68 -14.50
CA GLU A 74 -6.74 -5.85 -14.41
C GLU A 74 -7.22 -6.10 -12.98
N GLU A 75 -6.33 -6.02 -11.99
CA GLU A 75 -6.72 -6.21 -10.58
C GLU A 75 -7.64 -5.08 -10.10
N ALA A 76 -7.42 -3.85 -10.55
CA ALA A 76 -8.32 -2.72 -10.29
C ALA A 76 -9.69 -2.89 -10.97
N ALA A 77 -9.73 -3.40 -12.21
CA ALA A 77 -10.96 -3.73 -12.92
C ALA A 77 -11.75 -4.83 -12.21
N LYS A 78 -11.09 -5.92 -11.80
CA LYS A 78 -11.69 -7.01 -11.00
C LYS A 78 -12.20 -6.50 -9.66
N ALA A 79 -11.51 -5.56 -9.03
CA ALA A 79 -11.99 -4.94 -7.78
C ALA A 79 -13.24 -4.08 -8.01
N ARG A 80 -13.28 -3.30 -9.09
CA ARG A 80 -14.46 -2.49 -9.48
C ARG A 80 -15.67 -3.36 -9.82
N ALA A 81 -15.48 -4.43 -10.59
CA ALA A 81 -16.55 -5.38 -10.93
C ALA A 81 -17.16 -6.01 -9.66
N ARG A 82 -16.30 -6.51 -8.75
CA ARG A 82 -16.74 -7.05 -7.44
C ARG A 82 -17.47 -6.01 -6.58
N ALA A 83 -17.10 -4.73 -6.68
CA ALA A 83 -17.78 -3.66 -5.96
C ALA A 83 -19.17 -3.38 -6.56
N ALA A 84 -19.29 -3.34 -7.89
CA ALA A 84 -20.57 -3.17 -8.59
C ALA A 84 -21.55 -4.32 -8.28
N GLU A 85 -21.07 -5.57 -8.22
CA GLU A 85 -21.88 -6.72 -7.81
C GLU A 85 -22.39 -6.60 -6.37
N ARG A 86 -21.58 -6.05 -5.46
CA ARG A 86 -21.93 -5.94 -4.04
C ARG A 86 -22.83 -4.76 -3.70
N PHE A 87 -22.65 -3.63 -4.38
CA PHE A 87 -23.27 -2.36 -4.01
C PHE A 87 -24.25 -1.84 -5.06
N GLY A 88 -24.38 -2.51 -6.21
CA GLY A 88 -25.10 -2.00 -7.38
C GLY A 88 -24.28 -0.96 -8.16
N SER A 89 -24.68 -0.70 -9.41
CA SER A 89 -24.23 0.53 -10.10
C SER A 89 -24.87 1.75 -9.43
N PRO A 90 -24.16 2.88 -9.33
CA PRO A 90 -24.75 4.13 -8.84
C PRO A 90 -25.94 4.59 -9.70
#